data_AF-A0A350P400-F1
#
_entry.id   AF-A0A350P400-F1
#
_cell.length_a   1.000
_cell.length_b   1.000
_cell.length_c   1.000
_cell.angle_alpha   90.00
_cell.angle_beta   90.00
_cell.angle_gamma   90.00
#
_symmetry.space_group_name_H-M   'P 1'
#
loop_
_entity.id
_entity.type
_entity.pdbx_description
1 polymer ?
#
loop_
_entity_poly.entity_id
_entity_poly.type
_entity_poly.pdbx_seq_one_letter_code
_entity_poly.pdbx_strand_id
1 'polypeptide(L)'
;LNLGDDTGTLLDALSVRAASISKLEPLAASQPWLYDELIQVVNTPQFRRRDSKGRTIVVETLRTALSFLGIENLRLLIPSLVVKRAMPQITDPFPCIKLKLTQYSQGTAVTAKHIAPLYKVRAHDAFAFGMLSQLGRCAIIRLYFKLFDKVHLHLLQESQRDKERQRHEALLKIAPSANYLIALQEEFADKVAADMLEHMMLKRLFLGNAMRNCADNLPAEQGSLHNILEQARTYTKVRMLHSTKLVSIADVKPVFKAQNYPERALEKLKSVDIFTLPMSKEEEFS
;
A
#
# COMPACT_ATOMS: atom_id res chain seq x y z
N LEU A 1 -8.21 3.24 10.81
CA LEU A 1 -6.83 3.50 10.33
C LEU A 1 -6.43 4.99 10.36
N ASN A 2 -7.23 5.87 10.98
CA ASN A 2 -7.02 7.34 11.04
C ASN A 2 -6.90 8.00 9.65
N LEU A 3 -7.54 7.39 8.64
CA LEU A 3 -7.76 8.04 7.35
C LEU A 3 -8.88 9.05 7.52
N GLY A 4 -8.80 10.20 6.83
CA GLY A 4 -9.87 11.20 6.87
C GLY A 4 -11.03 10.77 5.96
N ASP A 5 -12.24 11.25 6.25
CA ASP A 5 -13.46 10.86 5.52
C ASP A 5 -13.37 11.20 4.02
N ASP A 6 -12.70 12.29 3.68
CA ASP A 6 -12.51 12.74 2.29
C ASP A 6 -11.46 11.94 1.48
N THR A 7 -10.85 10.91 2.08
CA THR A 7 -9.81 10.10 1.40
C THR A 7 -10.35 9.44 0.13
N GLY A 8 -11.57 8.92 0.17
CA GLY A 8 -12.22 8.30 -1.00
C GLY A 8 -12.44 9.33 -2.11
N THR A 9 -13.00 10.49 -1.78
CA THR A 9 -13.24 11.59 -2.72
C THR A 9 -11.95 12.09 -3.37
N LEU A 10 -10.87 12.19 -2.61
CA LEU A 10 -9.55 12.57 -3.12
C LEU A 10 -9.00 11.55 -4.13
N LEU A 11 -9.08 10.25 -3.81
CA LEU A 11 -8.65 9.17 -4.70
C LEU A 11 -9.47 9.14 -6.01
N ASP A 12 -10.78 9.35 -5.91
CA ASP A 12 -11.67 9.46 -7.06
C ASP A 12 -11.33 10.67 -7.95
N ALA A 13 -11.04 11.82 -7.33
CA ALA A 13 -10.66 13.04 -8.04
C ALA A 13 -9.33 12.87 -8.80
N LEU A 14 -8.41 12.06 -8.29
CA LEU A 14 -7.15 11.71 -8.97
C LEU A 14 -7.34 10.73 -10.13
N SER A 15 -8.32 9.84 -10.03
CA SER A 15 -8.55 8.76 -11.00
C SER A 15 -9.01 9.27 -12.37
N VAL A 16 -9.51 10.50 -12.48
CA VAL A 16 -9.98 11.04 -13.76
C VAL A 16 -8.87 11.67 -14.58
N ARG A 17 -9.00 11.56 -15.90
CA ARG A 17 -8.05 12.14 -16.85
C ARG A 17 -7.92 13.66 -16.68
N ALA A 18 -9.04 14.35 -16.47
CA ALA A 18 -9.11 15.80 -16.28
C ALA A 18 -8.96 16.24 -14.80
N ALA A 19 -8.15 15.51 -14.02
CA ALA A 19 -7.81 15.92 -12.66
C ALA A 19 -7.01 17.23 -12.69
N SER A 20 -7.31 18.16 -11.77
CA SER A 20 -6.64 19.46 -11.68
C SER A 20 -6.28 19.78 -10.24
N ILE A 21 -5.20 20.53 -10.05
CA ILE A 21 -4.72 20.95 -8.72
C ILE A 21 -5.82 21.73 -7.99
N SER A 22 -6.54 22.60 -8.70
CA SER A 22 -7.66 23.37 -8.14
C SER A 22 -8.78 22.50 -7.54
N LYS A 23 -9.00 21.28 -8.05
CA LYS A 23 -9.97 20.34 -7.51
C LYS A 23 -9.41 19.51 -6.35
N LEU A 24 -8.11 19.20 -6.39
CA LEU A 24 -7.45 18.37 -5.39
C LEU A 24 -7.11 19.14 -4.11
N GLU A 25 -6.74 20.40 -4.23
CA GLU A 25 -6.30 21.24 -3.10
C GLU A 25 -7.30 21.31 -1.94
N PRO A 26 -8.61 21.62 -2.13
CA PRO A 26 -9.54 21.64 -1.01
C PRO A 26 -9.70 20.26 -0.34
N LEU A 27 -9.66 19.19 -1.14
CA LEU A 27 -9.74 17.81 -0.63
C LEU A 27 -8.49 17.44 0.19
N ALA A 28 -7.30 17.81 -0.30
CA ALA A 28 -6.05 17.58 0.44
C ALA A 28 -5.96 18.47 1.70
N ALA A 29 -6.47 19.71 1.65
CA ALA A 29 -6.47 20.63 2.79
C ALA A 29 -7.35 20.18 3.95
N SER A 30 -8.41 19.41 3.67
CA SER A 30 -9.23 18.76 4.72
C SER A 30 -8.46 17.72 5.56
N GLN A 31 -7.24 17.38 5.14
CA GLN A 31 -6.42 16.31 5.71
C GLN A 31 -5.06 16.85 6.18
N PRO A 32 -4.95 17.40 7.41
CA PRO A 32 -3.72 18.02 7.91
C PRO A 32 -2.49 17.12 7.80
N TRP A 33 -2.66 15.82 8.01
CA TRP A 33 -1.56 14.88 7.89
C TRP A 33 -1.01 14.73 6.47
N LEU A 34 -1.85 14.91 5.45
CA LEU A 34 -1.45 14.77 4.06
C LEU A 34 -0.65 16.00 3.64
N TYR A 35 -1.01 17.17 4.17
CA TYR A 35 -0.23 18.39 4.02
C TYR A 35 1.22 18.18 4.46
N ASP A 36 1.44 17.73 5.70
CA ASP A 36 2.78 17.55 6.26
C ASP A 36 3.63 16.59 5.40
N GLU A 37 3.02 15.47 4.99
CA GLU A 37 3.65 14.47 4.13
C GLU A 37 3.99 15.02 2.75
N LEU A 38 3.08 15.76 2.10
CA LEU A 38 3.32 16.34 0.77
C LEU A 38 4.39 17.44 0.81
N ILE A 39 4.40 18.27 1.86
CA ILE A 39 5.43 19.30 2.08
C ILE A 39 6.79 18.64 2.29
N GLN A 40 6.85 17.56 3.06
CA GLN A 40 8.09 16.81 3.24
C GLN A 40 8.58 16.22 1.91
N VAL A 41 7.69 15.57 1.14
CA VAL A 41 8.04 14.92 -0.13
C VAL A 41 8.52 15.93 -1.17
N VAL A 42 7.80 17.03 -1.39
CA VAL A 42 8.17 18.03 -2.42
C VAL A 42 9.52 18.70 -2.12
N ASN A 43 9.90 18.80 -0.85
CA ASN A 43 11.18 19.35 -0.43
C ASN A 43 12.32 18.32 -0.36
N THR A 44 12.11 17.09 -0.83
CA THR A 44 13.21 16.12 -1.00
C THR A 44 14.09 16.46 -2.20
N PRO A 45 15.36 16.01 -2.24
CA PRO A 45 16.27 16.28 -3.36
C PRO A 45 15.72 15.89 -4.75
N GLN A 46 14.79 14.94 -4.82
CA GLN A 46 14.17 14.51 -6.06
C GLN A 46 13.27 15.57 -6.70
N PHE A 47 12.56 16.38 -5.91
CA PHE A 47 11.55 17.34 -6.38
C PHE A 47 11.94 18.82 -6.14
N ARG A 48 13.06 19.07 -5.45
CA ARG A 48 13.58 20.43 -5.25
C ARG A 48 13.82 21.14 -6.58
N ARG A 49 13.18 22.29 -6.74
CA ARG A 49 13.45 23.22 -7.85
C ARG A 49 14.45 24.29 -7.43
N ARG A 50 15.11 24.88 -8.42
CA ARG A 50 16.00 26.02 -8.23
C ARG A 50 15.40 27.26 -8.85
N ASP A 51 15.60 28.41 -8.21
CA ASP A 51 15.26 29.71 -8.81
C ASP A 51 16.23 30.06 -9.96
N SER A 52 15.95 31.14 -10.67
CA SER A 52 16.80 31.65 -11.76
C SER A 52 18.23 32.02 -11.32
N LYS A 53 18.47 32.12 -10.00
CA LYS A 53 19.76 32.39 -9.38
C LYS A 53 20.44 31.12 -8.83
N GLY A 54 19.88 29.95 -9.12
CA GLY A 54 20.41 28.64 -8.69
C GLY A 54 20.12 28.27 -7.23
N ARG A 55 19.33 29.06 -6.49
CA ARG A 55 18.99 28.79 -5.08
C ARG A 55 17.83 27.83 -4.98
N THR A 56 17.87 26.94 -3.98
CA THR A 56 16.80 25.96 -3.75
C THR A 56 15.52 26.67 -3.31
N ILE A 57 14.41 26.39 -4.01
CA ILE A 57 13.08 26.86 -3.62
C ILE A 57 12.56 25.93 -2.53
N VAL A 58 12.30 26.48 -1.34
CA VAL A 58 11.61 25.77 -0.26
C VAL A 58 10.11 25.96 -0.47
N VAL A 59 9.39 24.85 -0.57
CA VAL A 59 7.94 24.86 -0.76
C VAL A 59 7.26 24.77 0.60
N GLU A 60 6.48 25.80 0.93
CA GLU A 60 5.82 25.92 2.24
C GLU A 60 4.29 25.92 2.14
N THR A 61 3.71 25.92 0.94
CA THR A 61 2.26 25.96 0.76
C THR A 61 1.75 24.74 0.02
N LEU A 62 0.53 24.30 0.36
CA LEU A 62 -0.09 23.10 -0.22
C LEU A 62 -0.24 23.23 -1.74
N ARG A 63 -0.76 24.36 -2.21
CA ARG A 63 -0.94 24.63 -3.64
C ARG A 63 0.36 24.49 -4.41
N THR A 64 1.43 25.13 -3.93
CA THR A 64 2.74 25.05 -4.58
C THR A 64 3.29 23.63 -4.53
N ALA A 65 3.09 22.90 -3.43
CA ALA A 65 3.48 21.50 -3.32
C ALA A 65 2.76 20.63 -4.37
N LEU A 66 1.44 20.74 -4.47
CA LEU A 66 0.64 20.02 -5.46
C LEU A 66 1.07 20.36 -6.89
N SER A 67 1.34 21.64 -7.17
CA SER A 67 1.83 22.11 -8.46
C SER A 67 3.22 21.57 -8.80
N PHE A 68 4.16 21.56 -7.84
CA PHE A 68 5.52 21.11 -8.10
C PHE A 68 5.62 19.60 -8.28
N LEU A 69 4.77 18.85 -7.57
CA LEU A 69 4.67 17.41 -7.71
C LEU A 69 4.01 17.04 -9.04
N GLY A 70 2.92 17.71 -9.42
CA GLY A 70 2.18 17.42 -10.64
C GLY A 70 1.22 16.23 -10.50
N ILE A 71 0.17 16.20 -11.33
CA ILE A 71 -0.93 15.23 -11.22
C ILE A 71 -0.44 13.78 -11.37
N GLU A 72 0.48 13.51 -12.30
CA GLU A 72 0.94 12.15 -12.56
C GLU A 72 1.69 11.55 -11.37
N ASN A 73 2.50 12.35 -10.69
CA ASN A 73 3.18 11.97 -9.45
C ASN A 73 2.19 11.84 -8.29
N LEU A 74 1.21 12.74 -8.18
CA LEU A 74 0.17 12.67 -7.15
C LEU A 74 -0.69 11.41 -7.26
N ARG A 75 -0.95 10.91 -8.47
CA ARG A 75 -1.62 9.61 -8.70
C ARG A 75 -0.85 8.42 -8.13
N LEU A 76 0.45 8.57 -7.88
CA LEU A 76 1.28 7.53 -7.23
C LEU A 76 1.47 7.81 -5.75
N LEU A 77 1.76 9.06 -5.39
CA LEU A 77 2.05 9.47 -4.02
C LEU A 77 0.84 9.31 -3.11
N ILE A 78 -0.34 9.77 -3.51
CA ILE A 78 -1.48 9.79 -2.59
C ILE A 78 -1.91 8.37 -2.18
N PRO A 79 -2.08 7.40 -3.10
CA PRO A 79 -2.30 6.01 -2.71
C PRO A 79 -1.17 5.45 -1.83
N SER A 80 0.08 5.81 -2.12
CA SER A 80 1.24 5.40 -1.30
C SER A 80 1.21 5.97 0.11
N LEU A 81 0.87 7.24 0.28
CA LEU A 81 0.81 7.93 1.56
C LEU A 81 -0.38 7.44 2.40
N VAL A 82 -1.51 7.13 1.75
CA VAL A 82 -2.68 6.49 2.41
C VAL A 82 -2.26 5.16 3.04
N VAL A 83 -1.54 4.32 2.31
CA VAL A 83 -1.05 3.03 2.84
C VAL A 83 0.03 3.24 3.90
N LYS A 84 1.00 4.15 3.69
CA LYS A 84 2.02 4.51 4.69
C LYS A 84 1.38 4.92 6.02
N ARG A 85 0.35 5.75 5.97
CA ARG A 85 -0.42 6.17 7.16
C ARG A 85 -1.18 5.02 7.82
N ALA A 86 -1.68 4.08 7.02
CA ALA A 86 -2.38 2.92 7.51
C ALA A 86 -1.47 1.94 8.26
N MET A 87 -0.16 1.92 7.98
CA MET A 87 0.80 0.97 8.57
C MET A 87 0.82 1.01 10.11
N PRO A 88 1.11 -0.13 10.76
CA PRO A 88 1.29 -0.20 12.21
C PRO A 88 2.45 0.68 12.67
N GLN A 89 2.26 1.42 13.77
CA GLN A 89 3.29 2.30 14.33
C GLN A 89 4.26 1.55 15.26
N ILE A 90 3.73 0.60 16.02
CA ILE A 90 4.50 -0.32 16.86
C ILE A 90 4.43 -1.69 16.20
N THR A 91 5.57 -2.34 16.04
CA THR A 91 5.68 -3.64 15.38
C THR A 91 6.51 -4.64 16.18
N ASP A 92 6.92 -4.31 17.40
CA ASP A 92 7.63 -5.26 18.26
C ASP A 92 6.73 -6.48 18.56
N PRO A 93 7.30 -7.70 18.59
CA PRO A 93 8.73 -8.05 18.47
C PRO A 93 9.22 -8.24 17.02
N PHE A 94 8.45 -7.82 16.00
CA PHE A 94 8.71 -8.02 14.58
C PHE A 94 9.10 -6.70 13.86
N PRO A 95 10.32 -6.16 14.06
CA PRO A 95 10.71 -4.84 13.55
C PRO A 95 10.68 -4.72 12.02
N CYS A 96 10.82 -5.83 11.31
CA CYS A 96 10.83 -5.84 9.84
C CYS A 96 9.44 -5.67 9.20
N ILE A 97 8.34 -5.69 9.95
CA ILE A 97 6.98 -5.61 9.38
C ILE A 97 6.82 -4.36 8.52
N LYS A 98 7.21 -3.18 9.01
CA LYS A 98 7.08 -1.92 8.26
C LYS A 98 7.84 -1.97 6.93
N LEU A 99 9.09 -2.42 6.97
CA LEU A 99 9.94 -2.54 5.79
C LEU A 99 9.34 -3.50 4.76
N LYS A 100 8.96 -4.71 5.20
CA LYS A 100 8.41 -5.74 4.31
C LYS A 100 7.04 -5.35 3.75
N LEU A 101 6.18 -4.72 4.55
CA LEU A 101 4.89 -4.21 4.10
C LEU A 101 5.06 -3.09 3.07
N THR A 102 6.04 -2.20 3.26
CA THR A 102 6.37 -1.15 2.29
C THR A 102 6.84 -1.76 0.97
N GLN A 103 7.83 -2.66 1.01
CA GLN A 103 8.36 -3.36 -0.17
C GLN A 103 7.26 -4.14 -0.91
N TYR A 104 6.41 -4.85 -0.18
CA TYR A 104 5.33 -5.63 -0.77
C TYR A 104 4.26 -4.73 -1.40
N SER A 105 3.91 -3.62 -0.75
CA SER A 105 2.92 -2.66 -1.27
C SER A 105 3.41 -2.01 -2.56
N GLN A 106 4.64 -1.50 -2.55
CA GLN A 106 5.27 -0.87 -3.72
C GLN A 106 5.45 -1.89 -4.85
N GLY A 107 6.02 -3.06 -4.54
CA GLY A 107 6.21 -4.14 -5.50
C GLY A 107 4.92 -4.51 -6.21
N THR A 108 3.84 -4.70 -5.45
CA THR A 108 2.52 -5.05 -5.99
C THR A 108 1.98 -3.92 -6.86
N ALA A 109 1.99 -2.68 -6.39
CA ALA A 109 1.44 -1.54 -7.12
C ALA A 109 2.21 -1.23 -8.41
N VAL A 110 3.54 -1.23 -8.37
CA VAL A 110 4.39 -0.96 -9.53
C VAL A 110 4.26 -2.09 -10.55
N THR A 111 4.24 -3.35 -10.09
CA THR A 111 4.00 -4.49 -10.99
C THR A 111 2.64 -4.37 -11.68
N ALA A 112 1.56 -4.10 -10.93
CA ALA A 112 0.22 -3.93 -11.47
C ALA A 112 0.17 -2.78 -12.51
N LYS A 113 0.84 -1.65 -12.22
CA LYS A 113 0.98 -0.51 -13.14
C LYS A 113 1.58 -0.91 -14.49
N HIS A 114 2.56 -1.81 -14.50
CA HIS A 114 3.25 -2.23 -15.72
C HIS A 114 2.54 -3.32 -16.50
N ILE A 115 1.79 -4.20 -15.83
CA ILE A 115 0.99 -5.27 -16.45
C ILE A 115 -0.29 -4.69 -17.07
N ALA A 116 -0.98 -3.79 -16.36
CA ALA A 116 -2.32 -3.32 -16.74
C ALA A 116 -2.46 -2.81 -18.20
N PRO A 117 -1.51 -2.02 -18.75
CA PRO A 117 -1.60 -1.58 -20.15
C PRO A 117 -1.61 -2.73 -21.17
N LEU A 118 -1.02 -3.89 -20.85
CA LEU A 118 -1.02 -5.07 -21.73
C LEU A 118 -2.43 -5.68 -21.85
N TYR A 119 -3.30 -5.41 -20.88
CA TYR A 119 -4.72 -5.76 -20.88
C TYR A 119 -5.63 -4.57 -21.21
N LYS A 120 -5.09 -3.44 -21.68
CA LYS A 120 -5.83 -2.20 -21.94
C LYS A 120 -6.51 -1.62 -20.69
N VAL A 121 -6.04 -1.97 -19.50
CA VAL A 121 -6.47 -1.40 -18.21
C VAL A 121 -5.60 -0.17 -17.89
N ARG A 122 -6.21 0.86 -17.31
CA ARG A 122 -5.50 2.10 -16.95
C ARG A 122 -4.43 1.81 -15.89
N ALA A 123 -3.18 2.19 -16.19
CA ALA A 123 -2.03 1.92 -15.33
C ALA A 123 -2.17 2.52 -13.92
N HIS A 124 -2.72 3.73 -13.80
CA HIS A 124 -2.90 4.40 -12.50
C HIS A 124 -3.98 3.73 -11.63
N ASP A 125 -5.04 3.19 -12.23
CA ASP A 125 -6.07 2.46 -11.49
C ASP A 125 -5.49 1.17 -10.93
N ALA A 126 -4.74 0.42 -11.74
CA ALA A 126 -4.08 -0.80 -11.31
C ALA A 126 -3.01 -0.54 -10.24
N PHE A 127 -2.27 0.57 -10.36
CA PHE A 127 -1.34 1.02 -9.33
C PHE A 127 -2.07 1.30 -8.01
N ALA A 128 -3.13 2.13 -8.06
CA ALA A 128 -3.93 2.47 -6.88
C ALA A 128 -4.55 1.21 -6.27
N PHE A 129 -5.03 0.27 -7.08
CA PHE A 129 -5.56 -1.00 -6.61
C PHE A 129 -4.49 -1.85 -5.89
N GLY A 130 -3.30 -1.98 -6.48
CA GLY A 130 -2.16 -2.67 -5.88
C GLY A 130 -1.78 -2.10 -4.52
N MET A 131 -1.75 -0.76 -4.39
CA MET A 131 -1.52 -0.07 -3.12
C MET A 131 -2.65 -0.31 -2.11
N LEU A 132 -3.88 0.07 -2.47
CA LEU A 132 -5.01 0.11 -1.53
C LEU A 132 -5.46 -1.28 -1.10
N SER A 133 -5.19 -2.33 -1.89
CA SER A 133 -5.40 -3.73 -1.48
C SER A 133 -4.57 -4.14 -0.24
N GLN A 134 -3.60 -3.34 0.19
CA GLN A 134 -2.79 -3.59 1.39
C GLN A 134 -3.41 -3.01 2.67
N LEU A 135 -4.48 -2.22 2.56
CA LEU A 135 -5.15 -1.61 3.72
C LEU A 135 -5.66 -2.67 4.70
N GLY A 136 -6.18 -3.79 4.20
CA GLY A 136 -6.63 -4.90 5.03
C GLY A 136 -5.49 -5.53 5.84
N ARG A 137 -4.31 -5.77 5.22
CA ARG A 137 -3.12 -6.25 5.96
C ARG A 137 -2.71 -5.26 7.05
N CYS A 138 -2.68 -3.96 6.73
CA CYS A 138 -2.38 -2.92 7.71
C CYS A 138 -3.36 -2.95 8.90
N ALA A 139 -4.66 -3.11 8.63
CA ALA A 139 -5.70 -3.17 9.64
C ALA A 139 -5.55 -4.41 10.55
N ILE A 140 -5.39 -5.59 9.96
CA ILE A 140 -5.23 -6.85 10.71
C ILE A 140 -4.00 -6.79 11.61
N ILE A 141 -2.85 -6.35 11.11
CA ILE A 141 -1.63 -6.24 11.93
C ILE A 141 -1.84 -5.30 13.11
N ARG A 142 -2.46 -4.13 12.88
CA ARG A 142 -2.74 -3.15 13.94
C ARG A 142 -3.70 -3.68 14.99
N LEU A 143 -4.78 -4.33 14.55
CA LEU A 143 -5.78 -4.89 15.47
C LEU A 143 -5.19 -6.03 16.29
N TYR A 144 -4.36 -6.88 15.67
CA TYR A 144 -3.70 -7.98 16.35
C TYR A 144 -2.82 -7.50 17.51
N PHE A 145 -1.88 -6.58 17.25
CA PHE A 145 -1.01 -6.06 18.31
C PHE A 145 -1.80 -5.31 19.38
N LYS A 146 -2.75 -4.44 18.96
CA LYS A 146 -3.58 -3.70 19.92
C LYS A 146 -4.38 -4.61 20.83
N LEU A 147 -4.95 -5.70 20.28
CA LEU A 147 -5.74 -6.65 21.05
C LEU A 147 -4.85 -7.51 21.94
N PHE A 148 -3.70 -7.95 21.44
CA PHE A 148 -2.71 -8.67 22.23
C PHE A 148 -2.30 -7.84 23.45
N ASP A 149 -1.86 -6.59 23.27
CA ASP A 149 -1.43 -5.72 24.36
C ASP A 149 -2.55 -5.50 25.39
N LYS A 150 -3.78 -5.28 24.91
CA LYS A 150 -4.94 -5.07 25.79
C LYS A 150 -5.26 -6.31 26.63
N VAL A 151 -5.30 -7.48 26.00
CA VAL A 151 -5.63 -8.75 26.69
C VAL A 151 -4.48 -9.15 27.62
N HIS A 152 -3.24 -9.00 27.18
CA HIS A 152 -2.05 -9.33 27.96
C HIS A 152 -1.95 -8.47 29.22
N LEU A 153 -2.13 -7.16 29.10
CA LEU A 153 -2.15 -6.25 30.25
C LEU A 153 -3.27 -6.59 31.23
N HIS A 154 -4.48 -6.87 30.73
CA HIS A 154 -5.61 -7.27 31.56
C HIS A 154 -5.29 -8.53 32.38
N LEU A 155 -4.75 -9.57 31.75
CA LEU A 155 -4.41 -10.83 32.42
C LEU A 155 -3.26 -10.66 33.43
N LEU A 156 -2.29 -9.79 33.15
CA LEU A 156 -1.23 -9.46 34.10
C LEU A 156 -1.78 -8.77 35.35
N GLN A 157 -2.69 -7.81 35.18
CA GLN A 157 -3.35 -7.11 36.29
C GLN A 157 -4.24 -8.05 37.12
N GLU A 158 -4.98 -8.93 36.46
CA GLU A 158 -5.82 -9.95 37.08
C GLU A 158 -4.98 -10.92 37.93
N SER A 159 -3.95 -11.53 37.34
CA SER A 159 -3.05 -12.46 38.06
C SER A 159 -2.32 -11.79 39.24
N GLN A 160 -1.99 -10.50 39.13
CA GLN A 160 -1.39 -9.75 40.23
C GLN A 160 -2.39 -9.52 41.37
N ARG A 161 -3.63 -9.11 41.06
CA ARG A 161 -4.70 -8.91 42.05
C ARG A 161 -5.03 -10.20 42.78
N ASP A 162 -5.08 -11.31 42.04
CA ASP A 162 -5.48 -12.62 42.55
C ASP A 162 -4.30 -13.38 43.19
N LYS A 163 -3.12 -12.74 43.26
CA LYS A 163 -1.86 -13.26 43.85
C LYS A 163 -1.38 -14.58 43.22
N GLU A 164 -1.72 -14.81 41.95
CA GLU A 164 -1.35 -16.00 41.18
C GLU A 164 0.07 -15.87 40.59
N ARG A 165 1.10 -15.97 41.45
CA ARG A 165 2.50 -15.74 41.07
C ARG A 165 2.96 -16.56 39.85
N GLN A 166 2.62 -17.85 39.80
CA GLN A 166 3.03 -18.72 38.68
C GLN A 166 2.40 -18.28 37.35
N ARG A 167 1.12 -17.90 37.36
CA ARG A 167 0.41 -17.39 36.18
C ARG A 167 1.01 -16.06 35.73
N HIS A 168 1.30 -15.16 36.68
CA HIS A 168 1.93 -13.88 36.38
C HIS A 168 3.31 -14.07 35.72
N GLU A 169 4.17 -14.92 36.30
CA GLU A 169 5.49 -15.24 35.74
C GLU A 169 5.41 -15.90 34.36
N ALA A 170 4.40 -16.73 34.10
CA ALA A 170 4.16 -17.30 32.78
C ALA A 170 3.71 -16.24 31.77
N LEU A 171 2.77 -15.36 32.15
CA LEU A 171 2.26 -14.28 31.30
C LEU A 171 3.37 -13.33 30.85
N LEU A 172 4.35 -13.02 31.71
CA LEU A 172 5.50 -12.16 31.33
C LEU A 172 6.35 -12.74 30.18
N LYS A 173 6.28 -14.05 29.94
CA LYS A 173 7.03 -14.73 28.85
C LYS A 173 6.24 -14.84 27.55
N ILE A 174 4.94 -14.53 27.56
CA ILE A 174 4.10 -14.61 26.36
C ILE A 174 4.42 -13.43 25.45
N ALA A 175 4.58 -13.73 24.16
CA ALA A 175 4.80 -12.75 23.11
C ALA A 175 3.83 -12.99 21.94
N PRO A 176 3.60 -11.98 21.07
CA PRO A 176 2.81 -12.16 19.86
C PRO A 176 3.37 -13.29 18.98
N SER A 177 2.50 -14.19 18.52
CA SER A 177 2.85 -15.25 17.57
C SER A 177 2.88 -14.74 16.12
N ALA A 178 3.98 -15.01 15.41
CA ALA A 178 4.10 -14.68 13.99
C ALA A 178 3.17 -15.53 13.11
N ASN A 179 3.10 -16.84 13.36
CA ASN A 179 2.28 -17.77 12.58
C ASN A 179 0.79 -17.42 12.68
N TYR A 180 0.34 -17.02 13.87
CA TYR A 180 -1.04 -16.60 14.07
C TYR A 180 -1.35 -15.30 13.30
N LEU A 181 -0.44 -14.33 13.33
CA LEU A 181 -0.59 -13.10 12.55
C LEU A 181 -0.58 -13.36 11.03
N ILE A 182 0.18 -14.34 10.54
CA ILE A 182 0.16 -14.75 9.14
C ILE A 182 -1.21 -15.34 8.78
N ALA A 183 -1.71 -16.30 9.58
CA ALA A 183 -3.02 -16.92 9.36
C ALA A 183 -4.16 -15.89 9.34
N LEU A 184 -4.18 -14.95 10.29
CA LEU A 184 -5.17 -13.86 10.32
C LEU A 184 -5.12 -12.98 9.06
N GLN A 185 -3.93 -12.70 8.53
CA GLN A 185 -3.81 -11.93 7.30
C GLN A 185 -4.29 -12.71 6.08
N GLU A 186 -3.99 -14.00 5.98
CA GLU A 186 -4.45 -14.85 4.88
C GLU A 186 -5.98 -14.98 4.88
N GLU A 187 -6.59 -15.12 6.06
CA GLU A 187 -8.03 -15.33 6.18
C GLU A 187 -8.85 -14.04 6.00
N PHE A 188 -8.36 -12.91 6.54
CA PHE A 188 -9.18 -11.71 6.69
C PHE A 188 -8.70 -10.49 5.91
N ALA A 189 -7.44 -10.42 5.45
CA ALA A 189 -6.93 -9.16 4.89
C ALA A 189 -7.68 -8.72 3.63
N ASP A 190 -8.01 -9.64 2.73
CA ASP A 190 -8.70 -9.27 1.49
C ASP A 190 -10.17 -8.87 1.74
N LYS A 191 -10.86 -9.54 2.67
CA LYS A 191 -12.22 -9.18 3.12
C LYS A 191 -12.24 -7.78 3.74
N VAL A 192 -11.34 -7.51 4.68
CA VAL A 192 -11.23 -6.19 5.32
C VAL A 192 -10.88 -5.11 4.30
N ALA A 193 -9.99 -5.40 3.35
CA ALA A 193 -9.66 -4.45 2.29
C ALA A 193 -10.88 -4.14 1.39
N ALA A 194 -11.70 -5.14 1.06
CA ALA A 194 -12.93 -4.95 0.29
C ALA A 194 -13.92 -4.06 1.05
N ASP A 195 -14.20 -4.37 2.32
CA ASP A 195 -15.11 -3.58 3.16
C ASP A 195 -14.65 -2.13 3.27
N MET A 196 -13.34 -1.92 3.45
CA MET A 196 -12.75 -0.59 3.50
C MET A 196 -12.91 0.19 2.19
N LEU A 197 -12.71 -0.44 1.03
CA LEU A 197 -12.85 0.21 -0.27
C LEU A 197 -14.32 0.54 -0.58
N GLU A 198 -15.26 -0.28 -0.15
CA GLU A 198 -16.70 0.03 -0.23
C GLU A 198 -17.06 1.23 0.66
N HIS A 199 -16.53 1.29 1.88
CA HIS A 199 -16.71 2.44 2.77
C HIS A 199 -16.05 3.73 2.25
N MET A 200 -15.04 3.64 1.39
CA MET A 200 -14.49 4.81 0.70
C MET A 200 -15.42 5.38 -0.37
N MET A 201 -16.50 4.67 -0.74
CA MET A 201 -17.54 5.11 -1.68
C MET A 201 -16.99 5.63 -3.01
N LEU A 202 -15.98 4.95 -3.57
CA LEU A 202 -15.35 5.31 -4.83
C LEU A 202 -16.34 5.19 -6.00
N LYS A 203 -16.61 6.30 -6.68
CA LYS A 203 -17.53 6.44 -7.82
C LYS A 203 -16.83 6.39 -9.18
N ARG A 204 -15.52 6.63 -9.22
CA ARG A 204 -14.74 6.77 -10.47
C ARG A 204 -13.58 5.78 -10.51
N LEU A 205 -13.03 5.46 -9.35
CA LEU A 205 -12.01 4.44 -9.17
C LEU A 205 -12.71 3.12 -8.77
N PHE A 206 -13.16 2.36 -9.77
CA PHE A 206 -14.01 1.17 -9.60
C PHE A 206 -13.26 -0.05 -9.02
N LEU A 207 -12.83 0.03 -7.76
CA LEU A 207 -12.02 -1.00 -7.09
C LEU A 207 -12.84 -1.93 -6.21
N GLY A 208 -14.00 -1.50 -5.72
CA GLY A 208 -14.82 -2.25 -4.75
C GLY A 208 -15.13 -3.67 -5.24
N ASN A 209 -15.77 -3.79 -6.40
CA ASN A 209 -16.11 -5.09 -6.99
C ASN A 209 -14.87 -5.96 -7.25
N ALA A 210 -13.78 -5.37 -7.75
CA ALA A 210 -12.55 -6.11 -7.99
C ALA A 210 -11.94 -6.65 -6.69
N MET A 211 -11.97 -5.88 -5.60
CA MET A 211 -11.50 -6.32 -4.29
C MET A 211 -12.43 -7.36 -3.67
N ARG A 212 -13.74 -7.22 -3.86
CA ARG A 212 -14.74 -8.19 -3.40
C ARG A 212 -14.53 -9.56 -4.08
N ASN A 213 -14.27 -9.56 -5.39
CA ASN A 213 -13.90 -10.79 -6.12
C ASN A 213 -12.63 -11.45 -5.57
N CYS A 214 -11.64 -10.66 -5.12
CA CYS A 214 -10.46 -11.19 -4.43
C CYS A 214 -10.84 -11.81 -3.08
N ALA A 215 -11.65 -11.10 -2.29
CA ALA A 215 -12.06 -11.52 -0.94
C ALA A 215 -12.88 -12.82 -0.94
N ASP A 216 -13.70 -13.01 -1.97
CA ASP A 216 -14.55 -14.19 -2.16
C ASP A 216 -13.82 -15.34 -2.90
N ASN A 217 -12.54 -15.16 -3.24
CA ASN A 217 -11.72 -16.11 -3.99
C ASN A 217 -12.38 -16.58 -5.31
N LEU A 218 -13.04 -15.66 -6.01
CA LEU A 218 -13.69 -15.97 -7.29
C LEU A 218 -12.64 -16.20 -8.39
N PRO A 219 -12.91 -17.03 -9.41
CA PRO A 219 -12.01 -17.14 -10.55
C PRO A 219 -11.77 -15.78 -11.21
N ALA A 220 -10.51 -15.38 -11.37
CA ALA A 220 -10.17 -14.11 -11.98
C ALA A 220 -10.28 -14.18 -13.51
N GLU A 221 -11.17 -13.39 -14.10
CA GLU A 221 -11.24 -13.22 -15.56
C GLU A 221 -9.93 -12.59 -16.06
N GLN A 222 -9.39 -13.11 -17.16
CA GLN A 222 -8.11 -12.65 -17.71
C GLN A 222 -8.15 -11.16 -18.05
N GLY A 223 -7.17 -10.42 -17.55
CA GLY A 223 -7.09 -8.97 -17.77
C GLY A 223 -8.02 -8.11 -16.90
N SER A 224 -8.85 -8.71 -16.05
CA SER A 224 -9.57 -7.98 -15.00
C SER A 224 -8.60 -7.39 -13.98
N LEU A 225 -9.03 -6.36 -13.23
CA LEU A 225 -8.24 -5.81 -12.12
C LEU A 225 -7.91 -6.86 -11.07
N HIS A 226 -8.83 -7.80 -10.80
CA HIS A 226 -8.59 -8.94 -9.93
C HIS A 226 -7.39 -9.77 -10.44
N ASN A 227 -7.42 -10.21 -11.69
CA ASN A 227 -6.34 -10.99 -12.29
C ASN A 227 -5.00 -10.24 -12.28
N ILE A 228 -5.01 -8.95 -12.62
CA ILE A 228 -3.82 -8.10 -12.59
C ILE A 228 -3.23 -8.04 -11.17
N LEU A 229 -4.08 -7.93 -10.14
CA LEU A 229 -3.63 -7.89 -8.75
C LEU A 229 -3.01 -9.23 -8.32
N GLU A 230 -3.62 -10.37 -8.68
CA GLU A 230 -3.07 -11.70 -8.39
C GLU A 230 -1.69 -11.90 -9.04
N GLN A 231 -1.57 -11.55 -10.32
CA GLN A 231 -0.29 -11.56 -11.04
C GLN A 231 0.74 -10.66 -10.36
N ALA A 232 0.34 -9.43 -10.00
CA ALA A 232 1.24 -8.49 -9.36
C ALA A 232 1.72 -8.96 -7.98
N ARG A 233 0.81 -9.52 -7.16
CA ARG A 233 1.14 -10.12 -5.86
C ARG A 233 2.10 -11.28 -6.03
N THR A 234 1.83 -12.17 -6.98
CA THR A 234 2.66 -13.36 -7.24
C THR A 234 4.08 -12.97 -7.67
N TYR A 235 4.22 -12.10 -8.66
CA TYR A 235 5.52 -11.60 -9.10
C TYR A 235 6.30 -10.94 -7.97
N THR A 236 5.62 -10.11 -7.17
CA THR A 236 6.25 -9.41 -6.04
C THR A 236 6.74 -10.37 -4.97
N LYS A 237 5.91 -11.35 -4.55
CA LYS A 237 6.32 -12.38 -3.59
C LYS A 237 7.56 -13.13 -4.08
N VAL A 238 7.56 -13.56 -5.35
CA VAL A 238 8.70 -14.24 -5.95
C VAL A 238 9.96 -13.37 -5.93
N ARG A 239 9.87 -12.10 -6.33
CA ARG A 239 11.01 -11.16 -6.32
C ARG A 239 11.55 -10.95 -4.90
N MET A 240 10.68 -10.83 -3.90
CA MET A 240 11.07 -10.68 -2.50
C MET A 240 11.72 -11.94 -1.92
N LEU A 241 11.21 -13.13 -2.26
CA LEU A 241 11.78 -14.40 -1.79
C LEU A 241 13.11 -14.71 -2.49
N HIS A 242 13.21 -14.38 -3.78
CA HIS A 242 14.43 -14.57 -4.56
C HIS A 242 15.56 -13.67 -4.04
N SER A 243 15.27 -12.41 -3.69
CA SER A 243 16.29 -11.50 -3.13
C SER A 243 16.84 -11.97 -1.78
N THR A 244 16.08 -12.79 -1.05
CA THR A 244 16.49 -13.41 0.21
C THR A 244 16.93 -14.87 0.06
N LYS A 245 17.09 -15.38 -1.18
CA LYS A 245 17.51 -16.78 -1.46
C LYS A 245 16.59 -17.85 -0.86
N LEU A 246 15.29 -17.57 -0.71
CA LEU A 246 14.31 -18.50 -0.16
C LEU A 246 13.56 -19.32 -1.22
N VAL A 247 13.81 -19.07 -2.50
CA VAL A 247 13.22 -19.82 -3.63
C VAL A 247 14.25 -20.02 -4.73
N SER A 248 14.15 -21.14 -5.44
CA SER A 248 14.95 -21.42 -6.64
C SER A 248 14.17 -21.12 -7.92
N ILE A 249 14.88 -21.10 -9.06
CA ILE A 249 14.26 -20.94 -10.38
C ILE A 249 13.30 -22.11 -10.67
N ALA A 250 13.61 -23.31 -10.20
CA ALA A 250 12.78 -24.50 -10.39
C ALA A 250 11.40 -24.34 -9.71
N ASP A 251 11.37 -23.73 -8.53
CA ASP A 251 10.14 -23.49 -7.75
C ASP A 251 9.27 -22.40 -8.40
N VAL A 252 9.91 -21.40 -9.02
CA VAL A 252 9.24 -20.22 -9.56
C VAL A 252 8.59 -20.45 -10.93
N LYS A 253 9.21 -21.26 -11.79
CA LYS A 253 8.69 -21.55 -13.14
C LYS A 253 7.23 -22.02 -13.16
N PRO A 254 6.81 -23.04 -12.37
CA PRO A 254 5.42 -23.50 -12.38
C PRO A 254 4.46 -22.42 -11.86
N VAL A 255 4.87 -21.63 -10.86
CA VAL A 255 4.07 -20.53 -10.31
C VAL A 255 3.79 -19.47 -11.37
N PHE A 256 4.80 -19.05 -12.14
CA PHE A 256 4.59 -18.09 -13.22
C PHE A 256 3.80 -18.66 -14.40
N LYS A 257 3.96 -19.95 -14.71
CA LYS A 257 3.16 -20.61 -15.75
C LYS A 257 1.67 -20.62 -15.38
N ALA A 258 1.33 -20.91 -14.13
CA ALA A 258 -0.06 -20.95 -13.65
C ALA A 258 -0.76 -19.58 -13.72
N GLN A 259 -0.01 -18.48 -13.65
CA GLN A 259 -0.56 -17.12 -13.64
C GLN A 259 -0.94 -16.58 -15.02
N ASN A 260 -0.57 -17.26 -16.12
CA ASN A 260 -0.91 -16.87 -17.49
C ASN A 260 -0.67 -15.37 -17.78
N TYR A 261 0.52 -14.88 -17.43
CA TYR A 261 0.93 -13.50 -17.70
C TYR A 261 0.76 -13.17 -19.20
N PRO A 262 0.40 -11.92 -19.53
CA PRO A 262 0.30 -11.54 -20.93
C PRO A 262 1.70 -11.53 -21.57
N GLU A 263 1.74 -11.63 -22.89
CA GLU A 263 2.99 -11.63 -23.63
C GLU A 263 3.86 -10.42 -23.27
N ARG A 264 5.18 -10.65 -23.16
CA ARG A 264 6.20 -9.64 -22.82
C ARG A 264 6.10 -9.04 -21.41
N ALA A 265 5.11 -9.42 -20.59
CA ALA A 265 4.97 -8.88 -19.23
C ALA A 265 6.19 -9.20 -18.36
N LEU A 266 6.57 -10.48 -18.28
CA LEU A 266 7.70 -10.92 -17.46
C LEU A 266 9.03 -10.34 -17.95
N GLU A 267 9.20 -10.15 -19.26
CA GLU A 267 10.39 -9.51 -19.84
C GLU A 267 10.48 -8.04 -19.39
N LYS A 268 9.38 -7.30 -19.52
CA LYS A 268 9.29 -5.90 -19.08
C LYS A 268 9.52 -5.77 -17.57
N LEU A 269 8.95 -6.65 -16.76
CA LEU A 269 9.06 -6.59 -15.31
C LEU A 269 10.46 -6.92 -14.78
N LYS A 270 11.31 -7.60 -15.57
CA LYS A 270 12.70 -7.88 -15.17
C LYS A 270 13.55 -6.62 -15.14
N SER A 271 13.30 -5.67 -16.05
CA SER A 271 14.06 -4.41 -16.16
C SER A 271 13.54 -3.30 -15.25
N VAL A 272 12.44 -3.52 -14.53
CA VAL A 272 11.82 -2.52 -13.65
C VAL A 272 12.26 -2.76 -12.21
N ASP A 273 12.66 -1.68 -11.52
CA ASP A 273 12.72 -1.69 -10.06
C ASP A 273 11.32 -1.51 -9.48
N ILE A 274 10.70 -2.63 -9.11
CA ILE A 274 9.33 -2.64 -8.56
C ILE A 274 9.28 -2.16 -7.10
N PHE A 275 10.41 -2.06 -6.40
CA PHE A 275 10.45 -1.72 -4.98
C PHE A 275 10.62 -0.22 -4.72
N THR A 276 10.66 0.58 -5.79
CA THR A 276 10.76 2.04 -5.72
C THR A 276 9.58 2.68 -6.45
N LEU A 277 9.02 3.76 -5.90
CA LEU A 277 7.96 4.51 -6.58
C LEU A 277 8.51 5.14 -7.88
N PRO A 278 7.92 4.87 -9.04
CA PRO A 278 8.40 5.38 -10.33
C PRO A 278 7.93 6.83 -10.52
N MET A 279 8.57 7.74 -9.81
CA MET A 279 8.29 9.16 -9.81
C MET A 279 9.10 9.88 -10.90
N SER A 280 8.46 10.76 -11.67
CA SER A 280 9.10 11.54 -12.74
C SER A 280 9.43 12.95 -12.27
N LYS A 281 10.51 13.54 -12.81
CA LYS A 281 10.71 15.00 -12.76
C LYS A 281 9.88 15.60 -13.90
N GLU A 282 9.10 16.65 -13.64
CA GLU A 282 8.24 17.30 -14.65
C GLU A 282 9.00 17.80 -15.89
N GLU A 283 10.33 17.94 -15.83
CA GLU A 283 11.19 18.29 -16.98
C GLU A 283 11.12 17.27 -18.14
N GLU A 284 10.57 16.07 -17.94
CA GLU A 284 10.38 15.06 -18.99
C GLU A 284 9.06 15.19 -19.79
N PHE A 285 8.19 16.16 -19.47
CA PHE A 285 6.88 16.33 -20.12
C PHE A 285 6.70 17.69 -20.83
N SER A 286 7.79 18.42 -21.11
CA SER A 286 7.77 19.64 -21.95
C SER A 286 8.25 19.36 -23.36
#